data_AF-A0A371MSC3-F1
#
_entry.id   AF-A0A371MSC3-F1
#
_cell.length_a   1.000
_cell.length_b   1.000
_cell.length_c   1.000
_cell.angle_alpha   90.00
_cell.angle_beta   90.00
_cell.angle_gamma   90.00
#
_symmetry.space_group_name_H-M   'P 1'
#
loop_
_entity.id
_entity.type
_entity.pdbx_description
1 polymer ?
#
loop_
_entity_poly.entity_id
_entity_poly.type
_entity_poly.pdbx_seq_one_letter_code
_entity_poly.pdbx_strand_id
1 'polypeptide(L)'
;MLTGLRRLGLEVKDLDATRAFYEDRLGLQAAPGSASESHVAYDVGASASGAAVEGADADLTSLVLRRPTARPRGGVHTHYAFATTR
;
A
#
# COMPACT_ATOMS: atom_id res chain seq x y z
N MET A 1 10.22 -8.01 18.21
CA MET A 1 10.75 -8.50 16.92
C MET A 1 9.96 -7.88 15.79
N LEU A 2 10.60 -7.51 14.68
CA LEU A 2 9.93 -7.07 13.45
C LEU A 2 9.60 -8.31 12.62
N THR A 3 8.37 -8.82 12.75
CA THR A 3 7.93 -10.07 12.07
C THR A 3 7.42 -9.83 10.65
N GLY A 4 7.27 -8.57 10.22
CA GLY A 4 6.82 -8.22 8.88
C GLY A 4 6.61 -6.72 8.71
N LEU A 5 6.43 -6.27 7.46
CA LEU A 5 6.12 -4.89 7.13
C LEU A 5 4.61 -4.64 7.31
N ARG A 6 4.22 -3.99 8.41
CA ARG A 6 2.78 -3.74 8.69
C ARG A 6 2.20 -2.58 7.89
N ARG A 7 3.01 -1.56 7.60
CA ARG A 7 2.57 -0.35 6.90
C ARG A 7 3.70 0.24 6.07
N LEU A 8 3.38 0.59 4.83
CA LEU A 8 4.26 1.31 3.91
C LEU A 8 3.55 2.58 3.45
N GLY A 9 4.09 3.75 3.78
CA GLY A 9 3.50 5.02 3.37
C GLY A 9 4.31 5.70 2.28
N LEU A 10 3.75 5.84 1.08
CA LEU A 10 4.38 6.48 -0.06
C LEU A 10 3.83 7.88 -0.29
N GLU A 11 4.72 8.85 -0.41
CA GLU A 11 4.36 10.18 -0.88
C GLU A 11 4.40 10.24 -2.39
N VAL A 12 3.29 10.65 -3.00
CA VAL A 12 3.09 10.65 -4.45
C VAL A 12 2.79 12.06 -4.93
N LYS A 13 3.39 12.43 -6.06
CA LYS A 13 3.21 13.77 -6.65
C LYS A 13 1.77 13.97 -7.14
N ASP A 14 1.20 12.91 -7.68
CA ASP A 14 -0.15 12.85 -8.22
C ASP A 14 -0.85 11.62 -7.65
N LEU A 15 -1.87 11.84 -6.82
CA LEU A 15 -2.58 10.75 -6.15
C LEU A 15 -3.47 9.99 -7.14
N ASP A 16 -4.15 10.69 -8.04
CA ASP A 16 -5.11 10.08 -8.95
C ASP A 16 -4.39 9.24 -10.01
N ALA A 17 -3.30 9.76 -10.58
CA ALA A 17 -2.49 9.00 -11.52
C ALA A 17 -1.84 7.77 -10.87
N THR A 18 -1.37 7.90 -9.62
CA THR A 18 -0.78 6.75 -8.92
C THR A 18 -1.85 5.73 -8.54
N ARG A 19 -3.02 6.17 -8.09
CA ARG A 19 -4.17 5.33 -7.79
C ARG A 19 -4.59 4.51 -9.02
N ALA A 20 -4.74 5.14 -10.18
CA ALA A 20 -5.07 4.45 -11.43
C ALA A 20 -4.04 3.36 -11.76
N PHE A 21 -2.75 3.59 -11.51
CA PHE A 21 -1.75 2.54 -11.68
C PHE A 21 -2.01 1.32 -10.77
N TYR A 22 -2.23 1.52 -9.47
CA TYR A 22 -2.44 0.41 -8.54
C TYR A 22 -3.79 -0.30 -8.74
N GLU A 23 -4.84 0.43 -9.08
CA GLU A 23 -6.19 -0.13 -9.26
C GLU A 23 -6.33 -0.77 -10.64
N ASP A 24 -5.97 -0.07 -11.71
CA ASP A 24 -6.22 -0.54 -13.08
C ASP A 24 -5.16 -1.53 -13.56
N ARG A 25 -3.89 -1.33 -13.18
CA ARG A 25 -2.77 -2.17 -13.67
C ARG A 25 -2.46 -3.32 -12.73
N LEU A 26 -2.59 -3.12 -11.42
CA LEU A 26 -2.30 -4.14 -10.41
C LEU A 26 -3.55 -4.75 -9.77
N GLY A 27 -4.75 -4.25 -10.10
CA GLY A 27 -6.01 -4.81 -9.63
C GLY A 27 -6.28 -4.60 -8.14
N LEU A 28 -5.52 -3.73 -7.46
CA LEU A 28 -5.68 -3.50 -6.03
C LEU A 28 -7.04 -2.85 -5.76
N GLN A 29 -7.65 -3.23 -4.64
CA GLN A 29 -8.89 -2.65 -4.16
C GLN A 29 -8.57 -1.73 -2.99
N ALA A 30 -9.04 -0.48 -3.06
CA ALA A 30 -8.90 0.45 -1.95
C ALA A 30 -9.61 -0.10 -0.71
N ALA A 31 -8.95 -0.01 0.44
CA ALA A 31 -9.56 -0.38 1.71
C ALA A 31 -10.83 0.45 1.95
N PRO A 32 -11.95 -0.15 2.40
CA PRO A 32 -13.22 0.55 2.58
C PRO A 32 -13.06 1.83 3.42
N GLY A 33 -13.54 2.96 2.90
CA GLY A 33 -13.48 4.26 3.60
C GLY A 33 -12.09 4.91 3.67
N SER A 34 -11.05 4.33 3.05
CA SER A 34 -9.69 4.89 3.07
C SER A 34 -9.45 5.99 2.02
N ALA A 35 -10.25 6.02 0.95
CA ALA A 35 -10.06 6.95 -0.15
C ALA A 35 -10.54 8.37 0.24
N SER A 36 -9.65 9.35 0.04
CA SER A 36 -9.92 10.78 0.21
C SER A 36 -9.16 11.60 -0.83
N GLU A 37 -9.32 12.92 -0.83
CA GLU A 37 -8.57 13.84 -1.70
C GLU A 37 -7.04 13.82 -1.43
N SER A 38 -6.62 13.35 -0.26
CA SER A 38 -5.23 13.44 0.21
C SER A 38 -4.53 12.10 0.34
N HIS A 39 -5.27 11.00 0.46
CA HIS A 39 -4.69 9.67 0.59
C HIS A 39 -5.67 8.55 0.21
N VAL A 40 -5.12 7.36 -0.02
CA VAL A 40 -5.83 6.09 -0.17
C VAL A 40 -4.97 4.96 0.40
N ALA A 41 -5.60 3.90 0.91
CA ALA A 41 -4.90 2.72 1.44
C ALA A 41 -5.30 1.44 0.71
N TYR A 42 -4.36 0.51 0.59
CA TYR A 42 -4.55 -0.82 0.03
C TYR A 42 -3.99 -1.87 0.99
N ASP A 43 -4.70 -2.99 1.11
CA ASP A 43 -4.18 -4.16 1.82
C ASP A 43 -3.50 -5.09 0.80
N VAL A 44 -2.21 -5.33 1.00
CA VAL A 44 -1.36 -6.12 0.10
C VAL A 44 -0.79 -7.31 0.87
N GLY A 45 -0.91 -8.52 0.32
CA GLY A 45 -0.38 -9.75 0.91
C GLY A 45 -1.35 -10.92 0.89
N ALA A 46 -0.96 -12.02 1.54
CA ALA A 46 -1.59 -13.35 1.38
C ALA A 46 -3.11 -13.37 1.66
N SER A 47 -3.58 -12.58 2.63
CA SER A 47 -5.01 -12.55 2.96
C SER A 47 -5.85 -11.68 2.01
N ALA A 48 -5.24 -10.84 1.16
CA ALA A 48 -5.94 -9.99 0.20
C ALA A 48 -6.31 -10.75 -1.09
N SER A 49 -5.61 -11.85 -1.39
CA SER A 49 -5.85 -12.70 -2.56
C SER A 49 -6.83 -13.85 -2.30
N GLY A 50 -7.49 -13.89 -1.14
CA GLY A 50 -8.47 -14.93 -0.79
C GLY A 50 -7.88 -16.32 -0.48
N ALA A 51 -6.56 -16.46 -0.46
CA ALA A 51 -5.88 -17.71 -0.11
C ALA A 51 -5.46 -17.67 1.37
N ALA A 52 -6.23 -18.32 2.23
CA ALA A 52 -5.82 -18.52 3.62
C ALA A 52 -4.59 -19.45 3.66
N VAL A 53 -3.45 -18.93 4.12
CA VAL A 53 -2.26 -19.74 4.41
C VAL A 53 -2.22 -19.94 5.92
N GLU A 54 -2.40 -21.19 6.39
CA GLU A 54 -2.28 -21.51 7.81
C GLU A 54 -0.83 -21.29 8.29
N GLY A 55 -0.67 -20.53 9.38
CA GLY A 55 0.64 -20.19 9.96
C GLY A 55 1.22 -18.83 9.56
N ALA A 56 0.54 -18.07 8.70
CA ALA A 56 0.88 -16.68 8.37
C ALA A 56 0.40 -15.74 9.49
N ASP A 57 1.33 -15.22 10.29
CA ASP A 57 1.06 -14.28 11.38
C ASP A 57 0.59 -12.90 10.84
N ALA A 58 -0.65 -12.83 10.37
CA ALA A 58 -1.33 -11.63 9.88
C ALA A 58 -0.55 -10.86 8.78
N ASP A 59 -0.35 -11.48 7.61
CA ASP A 59 0.49 -10.99 6.51
C ASP A 59 -0.17 -9.95 5.58
N LEU A 60 -0.89 -8.97 6.13
CA LEU A 60 -1.34 -7.81 5.35
C LEU A 60 -0.45 -6.60 5.62
N THR A 61 0.13 -6.09 4.53
CA THR A 61 0.81 -4.80 4.51
C THR A 61 -0.17 -3.74 4.08
N SER A 62 -0.38 -2.73 4.91
CA SER A 62 -1.13 -1.54 4.53
C SER A 62 -0.25 -0.60 3.70
N LEU A 63 -0.47 -0.56 2.39
CA LEU A 63 0.16 0.40 1.48
C LEU A 63 -0.69 1.69 1.46
N VAL A 64 -0.11 2.81 1.90
CA VAL A 64 -0.80 4.10 1.95
C VAL A 64 -0.15 5.07 0.96
N LEU A 65 -0.90 5.46 -0.07
CA LEU A 65 -0.49 6.53 -0.99
C LEU A 65 -1.01 7.85 -0.45
N ARG A 66 -0.16 8.87 -0.32
CA ARG A 66 -0.55 10.18 0.21
C ARG A 66 0.07 11.35 -0.56
N ARG A 67 -0.69 12.44 -0.65
CA ARG A 67 -0.17 13.72 -1.17
C ARG A 67 0.72 14.39 -0.12
N PRO A 68 1.80 15.08 -0.52
CA PRO A 68 2.58 15.89 0.40
C PRO A 68 1.79 17.15 0.80
N THR A 69 1.27 17.20 2.02
CA THR A 69 0.48 18.34 2.53
C THR A 69 1.30 19.30 3.42
N ALA A 70 2.47 18.87 3.95
CA ALA A 70 3.37 19.69 4.77
C ALA A 70 4.79 19.83 4.15
N ARG A 71 5.64 20.74 4.67
CA ARG A 71 7.07 20.89 4.27
C ARG A 71 8.00 20.20 5.30
N PRO A 72 9.21 19.71 4.92
CA PRO A 72 9.79 19.62 3.57
C PRO A 72 9.58 18.24 2.92
N ARG A 73 9.49 18.29 1.58
CA ARG A 73 9.04 17.24 0.66
C ARG A 73 10.22 16.48 0.08
N GLY A 74 10.56 15.35 0.68
CA GLY A 74 11.54 14.40 0.18
C GLY A 74 10.96 13.00 0.31
N GLY A 75 10.93 12.23 -0.78
CA GLY A 75 10.28 10.92 -0.88
C GLY A 75 10.63 10.01 0.30
N VAL A 76 9.75 10.01 1.32
CA VAL A 76 10.02 9.43 2.63
C VAL A 76 10.31 7.93 2.55
N HIS A 77 9.91 7.27 1.45
CA HIS A 77 10.50 6.01 1.01
C HIS A 77 10.63 6.03 -0.51
N THR A 78 11.85 6.20 -1.03
CA THR A 78 12.09 6.20 -2.49
C THR A 78 12.16 4.77 -3.05
N HIS A 79 12.52 3.79 -2.20
CA HIS A 79 12.64 2.40 -2.60
C HIS A 79 12.06 1.47 -1.55
N TYR A 80 11.28 0.52 -2.01
CA TYR A 80 10.82 -0.66 -1.28
C TYR A 80 10.78 -1.82 -2.30
N ALA A 81 10.80 -3.04 -1.80
CA ALA A 81 10.67 -4.23 -2.62
C ALA A 81 9.56 -5.10 -2.03
N PHE A 82 8.72 -5.64 -2.90
CA PHE A 82 7.78 -6.69 -2.55
C PHE A 82 8.30 -8.01 -3.10
N ALA A 83 8.18 -9.06 -2.30
CA ALA A 83 8.28 -10.43 -2.77
C ALA A 83 6.85 -10.97 -2.91
N THR A 84 6.57 -11.59 -4.05
CA THR A 84 5.34 -12.35 -4.26
C THR A 84 5.70 -13.83 -4.30
N THR A 85 4.80 -14.67 -3.79
CA THR A 85 4.85 -16.11 -4.08
C THR A 85 4.63 -16.32 -5.57
N ARG A 86 5.20 -17.41 -6.09
CA ARG A 86 5.11 -17.79 -7.51
C ARG A 86 3.80 -18.51 -7.81
#